data_AF-A0A2V4A0P3-F1
#
_entry.id   AF-A0A2V4A0P3-F1
#
_cell.length_a   1.000
_cell.length_b   1.000
_cell.length_c   1.000
_cell.angle_alpha   90.00
_cell.angle_beta   90.00
_cell.angle_gamma   90.00
#
_symmetry.space_group_name_H-M   'P 1'
#
loop_
_entity.id
_entity.type
_entity.pdbx_description
1 polymer ?
#
loop_
_entity_poly.entity_id
_entity_poly.type
_entity_poly.pdbx_seq_one_letter_code
_entity_poly.pdbx_strand_id
1 'polypeptide(L)'
;MDDDLIQGFHTLELPWKENKKCVSCIPEGEYKIGLWNTQKFPNTFEIKNVPNRTNILIHKGNFNTNTLGCVLLGLDKKDLNQDGLLDITDSGEAMDHLNELIRDLISEGEDAFIKIRSN
;
A
#
# COMPACT_ATOMS: atom_id res chain seq x y z
N MET A 1 22.73 -11.27 -2.22
CA MET A 1 22.53 -9.81 -2.03
C MET A 1 21.19 -9.54 -2.70
N ASP A 2 20.12 -9.99 -2.04
CA ASP A 2 18.83 -10.30 -2.67
C ASP A 2 17.71 -9.61 -1.89
N ASP A 3 17.73 -8.27 -1.86
CA ASP A 3 16.78 -7.44 -1.11
C ASP A 3 16.10 -6.39 -2.02
N ASP A 4 16.22 -6.51 -3.35
CA ASP A 4 15.94 -5.39 -4.28
C ASP A 4 14.79 -5.65 -5.27
N LEU A 5 13.87 -6.57 -4.96
CA LEU A 5 12.72 -6.83 -5.83
C LEU A 5 11.48 -5.97 -5.50
N ILE A 6 11.64 -4.68 -5.24
CA ILE A 6 10.56 -3.67 -5.34
C ILE A 6 11.15 -2.32 -5.81
N GLN A 7 11.95 -2.32 -6.87
CA GLN A 7 12.40 -1.09 -7.52
C GLN A 7 11.35 -0.66 -8.57
N GLY A 8 10.25 -0.06 -8.12
CA GLY A 8 9.22 0.42 -9.06
C GLY A 8 7.90 0.91 -8.46
N PHE A 9 7.65 0.67 -7.18
CA PHE A 9 6.45 1.20 -6.53
C PHE A 9 6.78 2.30 -5.53
N HIS A 10 5.92 3.31 -5.51
CA HIS A 10 5.91 4.39 -4.56
C HIS A 10 4.66 4.27 -3.70
N THR A 11 4.79 4.65 -2.42
CA THR A 11 3.66 4.67 -1.48
C THR A 11 3.37 6.06 -0.95
N LEU A 12 2.09 6.30 -0.61
CA LEU A 12 1.65 7.45 0.17
C LEU A 12 0.80 7.00 1.33
N GLU A 13 1.13 7.54 2.49
CA GLU A 13 0.51 7.21 3.77
C GLU A 13 0.32 8.49 4.58
N LEU A 14 -0.51 8.41 5.63
CA LEU A 14 -0.62 9.50 6.60
C LEU A 14 0.64 9.58 7.48
N PRO A 15 0.93 10.74 8.10
CA PRO A 15 2.03 10.86 9.05
C PRO A 15 1.86 9.91 10.23
N TRP A 16 2.97 9.43 10.81
CA TRP A 16 2.93 8.66 12.03
C TRP A 16 2.35 9.49 13.19
N LYS A 17 1.27 8.99 13.78
CA LYS A 17 0.59 9.56 14.96
C LYS A 17 0.25 8.45 15.95
N GLU A 18 1.27 7.69 16.35
CA GLU A 18 1.17 6.64 17.38
C GLU A 18 0.14 5.54 17.03
N ASN A 19 0.09 5.13 15.75
CA ASN A 19 -0.86 4.12 15.25
C ASN A 19 -2.35 4.46 15.53
N LYS A 20 -2.68 5.75 15.69
CA LYS A 20 -4.06 6.19 15.93
C LYS A 20 -4.94 5.90 14.71
N LYS A 21 -6.13 5.34 14.97
CA LYS A 21 -7.08 4.95 13.93
C LYS A 21 -7.50 6.16 13.10
N CYS A 22 -7.59 5.97 11.79
CA CYS A 22 -8.07 6.96 10.82
C CYS A 22 -7.21 8.23 10.64
N VAL A 23 -6.06 8.33 11.33
CA VAL A 23 -5.24 9.56 11.33
C VAL A 23 -3.73 9.30 11.24
N SER A 24 -3.29 8.03 11.30
CA SER A 24 -1.89 7.60 11.30
C SER A 24 -1.64 6.56 10.22
N CYS A 25 -0.41 6.50 9.69
CA CYS A 25 0.11 5.28 9.08
C CYS A 25 0.24 4.14 10.11
N ILE A 26 0.47 2.93 9.60
CA ILE A 26 0.66 1.74 10.40
C ILE A 26 2.12 1.62 10.90
N PRO A 27 2.40 0.83 11.95
CA PRO A 27 3.75 0.68 12.46
C PRO A 27 4.67 0.07 11.40
N GLU A 28 5.95 0.45 11.42
CA GLU A 28 6.97 -0.26 10.66
C GLU A 28 6.98 -1.75 11.01
N GLY A 29 7.32 -2.58 10.02
CA GLY A 29 7.35 -4.02 10.19
C GLY A 29 7.15 -4.77 8.90
N GLU A 30 7.20 -6.08 9.00
CA GLU A 30 6.87 -6.99 7.93
C GLU A 30 5.47 -7.56 8.16
N TYR A 31 4.65 -7.50 7.12
CA TYR A 31 3.26 -7.91 7.20
C TYR A 31 2.93 -8.83 6.03
N LYS A 32 2.18 -9.89 6.34
CA LYS A 32 1.58 -10.74 5.31
C LYS A 32 0.49 -9.95 4.60
N ILE A 33 0.48 -10.01 3.27
CA ILE A 33 -0.61 -9.45 2.46
C ILE A 33 -1.47 -10.57 1.87
N GLY A 34 -2.73 -10.24 1.61
CA GLY A 34 -3.64 -11.15 0.95
C GLY A 34 -4.60 -10.42 0.03
N LEU A 35 -5.10 -11.13 -0.98
CA LEU A 35 -6.11 -10.62 -1.89
C LEU A 35 -7.37 -10.21 -1.10
N TRP A 36 -7.75 -8.93 -1.22
CA TRP A 36 -9.00 -8.37 -0.70
C TRP A 36 -9.80 -7.85 -1.89
N ASN A 37 -10.33 -8.77 -2.69
CA ASN A 37 -11.09 -8.42 -3.90
C ASN A 37 -12.58 -8.54 -3.62
N THR A 38 -13.23 -7.42 -3.31
CA THR A 38 -14.67 -7.36 -3.07
C THR A 38 -15.36 -6.56 -4.18
N GLN A 39 -16.67 -6.74 -4.38
CA GLN A 39 -17.42 -5.91 -5.36
C GLN A 39 -17.26 -4.40 -5.09
N LYS A 40 -17.16 -4.02 -3.81
CA LYS A 40 -17.03 -2.63 -3.38
C LYS A 40 -15.59 -2.10 -3.53
N PHE A 41 -14.61 -2.96 -3.32
CA PHE A 41 -13.18 -2.66 -3.38
C PHE A 41 -12.50 -3.72 -4.25
N PRO A 42 -12.59 -3.59 -5.58
CA PRO A 42 -11.91 -4.50 -6.49
C PRO A 42 -10.43 -4.13 -6.58
N ASN A 43 -9.60 -5.12 -6.88
CA ASN A 43 -8.15 -4.96 -7.03
C ASN A 43 -7.48 -4.27 -5.81
N THR A 44 -7.75 -4.79 -4.61
CA THR A 44 -7.12 -4.31 -3.37
C THR A 44 -6.53 -5.48 -2.58
N PHE A 45 -5.55 -5.17 -1.73
CA PHE A 45 -4.90 -6.15 -0.86
C PHE A 45 -5.08 -5.76 0.60
N GLU A 46 -5.30 -6.74 1.48
CA GLU A 46 -5.33 -6.52 2.91
C GLU A 46 -3.96 -6.78 3.51
N ILE A 47 -3.50 -5.85 4.36
CA ILE A 47 -2.34 -6.00 5.23
C ILE A 47 -2.82 -6.66 6.52
N LYS A 48 -2.36 -7.89 6.77
CA LYS A 48 -2.82 -8.71 7.89
C LYS A 48 -1.98 -8.48 9.14
N ASN A 49 -2.58 -8.74 10.29
CA ASN A 49 -1.93 -8.72 11.61
C ASN A 49 -1.33 -7.36 12.01
N VAL A 50 -1.90 -6.25 11.53
CA VAL A 50 -1.49 -4.91 11.98
C VAL A 50 -1.92 -4.73 13.44
N PRO A 51 -1.01 -4.41 14.38
CA PRO A 51 -1.35 -4.26 15.79
C PRO A 51 -2.45 -3.21 16.01
N ASN A 52 -3.51 -3.58 16.74
CA ASN A 52 -4.64 -2.70 17.11
C ASN A 52 -5.41 -2.06 15.92
N ARG A 53 -5.20 -2.56 14.70
CA ARG A 53 -5.82 -2.08 13.47
C ARG A 53 -6.37 -3.26 12.68
N THR A 54 -7.43 -3.00 11.92
CA THR A 54 -8.05 -3.95 11.01
C THR A 54 -8.40 -3.22 9.73
N ASN A 55 -8.65 -3.96 8.65
CA ASN A 55 -9.05 -3.42 7.36
C ASN A 55 -8.05 -2.38 6.81
N ILE A 56 -6.75 -2.64 7.02
CA ILE A 56 -5.69 -1.85 6.40
C ILE A 56 -5.48 -2.42 5.01
N LEU A 57 -5.72 -1.59 4.01
CA LEU A 57 -5.67 -1.99 2.61
C LEU A 57 -4.50 -1.33 1.89
N ILE A 58 -3.98 -2.01 0.87
CA ILE A 58 -3.24 -1.41 -0.23
C ILE A 58 -4.25 -1.19 -1.34
N HIS A 59 -4.40 0.06 -1.78
CA HIS A 59 -5.34 0.42 -2.82
C HIS A 59 -4.88 1.61 -3.65
N LYS A 60 -5.50 1.78 -4.82
CA LYS A 60 -5.29 2.96 -5.65
C LYS A 60 -5.77 4.23 -4.95
N GLY A 61 -5.03 5.30 -5.15
CA GLY A 61 -5.36 6.65 -4.71
C GLY A 61 -4.18 7.57 -5.00
N ASN A 62 -4.43 8.87 -5.06
CA ASN A 62 -3.43 9.84 -5.49
C ASN A 62 -3.07 10.79 -4.35
N PHE A 63 -4.06 11.23 -3.57
CA PHE A 63 -3.89 12.25 -2.53
C PHE A 63 -3.95 11.66 -1.13
N ASN A 64 -3.30 12.30 -0.16
CA ASN A 64 -3.38 11.91 1.26
C ASN A 64 -4.82 11.86 1.81
N THR A 65 -5.74 12.65 1.24
CA THR A 65 -7.15 12.68 1.60
C THR A 65 -7.92 11.44 1.12
N ASN A 66 -7.32 10.63 0.24
CA ASN A 66 -7.90 9.36 -0.22
C ASN A 66 -7.65 8.21 0.75
N THR A 67 -6.95 8.43 1.86
CA THR A 67 -6.66 7.41 2.86
C THR A 67 -6.97 7.87 4.28
N LEU A 68 -7.40 6.93 5.12
CA LEU A 68 -7.56 7.07 6.57
C LEU A 68 -6.57 6.13 7.30
N GLY A 69 -5.36 5.99 6.75
CA GLY A 69 -4.31 5.10 7.27
C GLY A 69 -4.21 3.75 6.57
N CYS A 70 -4.80 3.62 5.38
CA CYS A 70 -4.43 2.62 4.37
C CYS A 70 -3.17 3.09 3.60
N VAL A 71 -2.58 2.19 2.83
CA VAL A 71 -1.41 2.48 1.98
C VAL A 71 -1.87 2.73 0.55
N LEU A 72 -1.57 3.91 0.01
CA LEU A 72 -1.78 4.21 -1.41
C LEU A 72 -0.55 3.79 -2.21
N LEU A 73 -0.75 3.17 -3.38
CA LEU A 73 0.32 2.69 -4.25
C LEU A 73 0.30 3.41 -5.59
N GLY A 74 1.47 3.70 -6.15
CA GLY A 74 1.66 4.18 -7.52
C GLY A 74 3.07 3.93 -8.05
N LEU A 75 3.36 4.45 -9.24
CA LEU A 75 4.65 4.24 -9.91
C LEU A 75 5.60 5.45 -9.84
N ASP A 76 5.08 6.63 -9.46
CA ASP A 76 5.90 7.83 -9.26
C ASP A 76 5.22 8.77 -8.25
N LYS A 77 5.94 9.82 -7.84
CA LYS A 77 5.48 10.87 -6.94
C LYS A 77 5.61 12.25 -7.56
N LYS A 78 4.54 13.03 -7.53
CA LYS A 78 4.54 14.41 -8.00
C LYS A 78 3.55 15.24 -7.20
N ASP A 79 3.88 16.51 -6.99
CA ASP A 79 2.89 17.48 -6.49
C ASP A 79 1.87 17.78 -7.60
N LEU A 80 0.70 17.14 -7.53
CA LEU A 80 -0.33 17.22 -8.57
C LEU A 80 -1.24 18.43 -8.40
N ASN A 81 -1.42 18.89 -7.16
CA ASN A 81 -2.37 19.94 -6.80
C ASN A 81 -1.69 21.27 -6.39
N GLN A 82 -0.36 21.32 -6.41
CA GLN A 82 0.48 22.46 -6.04
C GLN A 82 0.35 22.88 -4.58
N ASP A 83 0.07 21.93 -3.68
CA ASP A 83 -0.02 22.17 -2.23
C ASP A 83 1.32 22.00 -1.50
N GLY A 84 2.38 21.60 -2.23
CA GLY A 84 3.73 21.36 -1.69
C GLY A 84 3.94 19.96 -1.12
N LEU A 85 2.94 19.08 -1.17
CA LEU A 85 3.06 17.67 -0.80
C LEU A 85 3.20 16.80 -2.05
N LEU A 86 3.96 15.72 -1.93
CA LEU A 86 4.07 14.73 -3.00
C LEU A 86 2.84 13.83 -2.99
N ASP A 87 2.13 13.81 -4.10
CA ASP A 87 1.04 12.89 -4.40
C ASP A 87 1.54 11.67 -5.17
N ILE A 88 0.73 10.63 -5.23
CA ILE A 88 0.99 9.42 -6.00
C ILE A 88 0.44 9.56 -7.42
N THR A 89 1.20 9.12 -8.42
CA THR A 89 0.75 8.99 -9.80
C THR A 89 0.65 7.52 -10.22
N ASP A 90 -0.10 7.27 -11.30
CA ASP A 90 -0.18 5.94 -11.94
C ASP A 90 -0.66 4.83 -11.00
N SER A 91 -1.54 5.18 -10.06
CA SER A 91 -2.03 4.29 -9.00
C SER A 91 -2.85 3.11 -9.53
N GLY A 92 -3.48 3.24 -10.70
CA GLY A 92 -4.16 2.13 -11.38
C GLY A 92 -3.17 1.08 -11.88
N GLU A 93 -2.21 1.52 -12.70
CA GLU A 93 -1.16 0.67 -13.27
C GLU A 93 -0.33 -0.01 -12.18
N ALA A 94 -0.02 0.73 -11.10
CA ALA A 94 0.68 0.16 -9.97
C ALA A 94 -0.08 -1.00 -9.30
N MET A 95 -1.39 -0.85 -9.13
CA MET A 95 -2.21 -1.91 -8.53
C MET A 95 -2.36 -3.10 -9.48
N ASP A 96 -2.39 -2.87 -10.79
CA ASP A 96 -2.42 -3.95 -11.78
C ASP A 96 -1.11 -4.75 -11.76
N HIS A 97 0.05 -4.08 -11.78
CA HIS A 97 1.37 -4.72 -11.65
C HIS A 97 1.50 -5.48 -10.32
N LEU A 98 1.10 -4.89 -9.20
CA LEU A 98 1.13 -5.57 -7.91
C LEU A 98 0.24 -6.82 -7.95
N ASN A 99 -0.95 -6.73 -8.53
CA ASN A 99 -1.87 -7.85 -8.60
C ASN A 99 -1.39 -9.00 -9.48
N GLU A 100 -0.68 -8.73 -10.58
CA GLU A 100 -0.01 -9.76 -11.36
C GLU A 100 1.08 -10.46 -10.54
N LEU A 101 1.98 -9.70 -9.92
CA LEU A 101 3.06 -10.24 -9.08
C LEU A 101 2.54 -11.13 -7.94
N ILE A 102 1.52 -10.67 -7.22
CA ILE A 102 0.98 -11.42 -6.08
C ILE A 102 0.20 -12.66 -6.55
N ARG A 103 -0.46 -12.61 -7.71
CA ARG A 103 -1.16 -13.78 -8.26
C ARG A 103 -0.19 -14.89 -8.63
N ASP A 104 0.94 -14.54 -9.22
CA ASP A 104 1.97 -15.50 -9.60
C ASP A 104 2.52 -16.19 -8.34
N LEU A 105 2.91 -15.42 -7.31
CA LEU A 105 3.38 -15.97 -6.03
C LEU A 105 2.35 -16.91 -5.37
N ILE A 106 1.09 -16.49 -5.30
CA ILE A 106 0.03 -17.31 -4.70
C ILE A 106 -0.22 -18.58 -5.53
N SER A 107 -0.10 -18.51 -6.86
CA SER A 107 -0.27 -19.68 -7.73
C SER A 107 0.81 -20.74 -7.51
N GLU A 108 1.99 -20.31 -7.06
CA GLU A 108 3.11 -21.17 -6.68
C GLU A 108 2.98 -21.71 -5.24
N GLY A 109 1.92 -21.30 -4.51
CA GLY A 109 1.67 -21.70 -3.13
C GLY A 109 2.46 -20.90 -2.10
N GLU A 110 3.03 -19.77 -2.51
CA GLU A 110 3.80 -18.89 -1.64
C GLU A 110 2.94 -17.82 -0.98
N ASP A 111 3.35 -17.41 0.21
CA ASP A 111 2.77 -16.28 0.92
C ASP A 111 3.47 -14.99 0.53
N ALA A 112 2.69 -13.95 0.23
CA ALA A 112 3.23 -12.63 -0.07
C ALA A 112 3.37 -11.77 1.20
N PHE A 113 4.50 -11.07 1.30
CA PHE A 113 4.81 -10.16 2.39
C PHE A 113 5.20 -8.78 1.86
N ILE A 114 4.93 -7.76 2.65
CA ILE A 114 5.43 -6.40 2.43
C ILE A 114 6.22 -5.95 3.65
N LYS A 115 7.19 -5.06 3.42
CA LYS A 115 7.97 -4.43 4.48
C LYS A 115 7.68 -2.93 4.51
N ILE A 116 7.06 -2.47 5.58
CA ILE A 116 6.82 -1.05 5.84
C ILE A 116 8.03 -0.48 6.59
N ARG A 117 8.63 0.56 6.02
CA ARG A 117 9.76 1.31 6.59
C ARG A 117 9.40 2.80 6.55
N SER A 118 9.82 3.59 7.54
CA SER A 118 9.69 5.06 7.47
C SER A 118 10.50 5.55 6.28
N ASN A 119 9.87 6.39 5.46
CA ASN A 119 10.54 7.18 4.42
C ASN A 119 11.41 8.29 5.01
#